data_AF-A0A4V1K4Y0-F1
#
_entry.id   AF-A0A4V1K4Y0-F1
#
_cell.length_a   1.000
_cell.length_b   1.000
_cell.length_c   1.000
_cell.angle_alpha   90.00
_cell.angle_beta   90.00
_cell.angle_gamma   90.00
#
_symmetry.space_group_name_H-M   'P 1'
#
loop_
_entity.id
_entity.type
_entity.pdbx_description
1 polymer ?
#
loop_
_entity_poly.entity_id
_entity_poly.type
_entity_poly.pdbx_seq_one_letter_code
_entity_poly.pdbx_strand_id
1 'polypeptide(L)'
;MSQNLPKRNHDVVVNNFFGEGKNLEMWQLGWQPENRRETKSSVSKKIFQSYIEEGGFNMIFYYVGDGNFYGIHAENCPIPVFRFRKEAGEYVYDQLGDRDTHDYYEEEILYMIPCDESVWDTVNIDGKSLEEILQDSYIVNIS
;
A
#
# COMPACT_ATOMS: atom_id res chain seq x y z
N MET A 1 24.33 9.10 17.13
CA MET A 1 25.08 8.38 16.06
C MET A 1 24.27 8.51 14.79
N SER A 2 24.77 9.22 13.78
CA SER A 2 24.11 9.28 12.48
C SER A 2 24.24 7.91 11.84
N GLN A 3 23.16 7.14 11.77
CA GLN A 3 23.16 5.91 10.99
C GLN A 3 23.21 6.34 9.51
N ASN A 4 24.25 5.90 8.79
CA ASN A 4 24.36 6.07 7.34
C ASN A 4 23.18 5.34 6.68
N LEU A 5 22.05 6.02 6.56
CA LEU A 5 20.94 5.56 5.74
C LEU A 5 21.42 5.53 4.28
N PRO A 6 21.01 4.52 3.49
CA PRO A 6 21.31 4.52 2.07
C PRO A 6 20.84 5.83 1.43
N LYS A 7 21.60 6.31 0.44
CA LYS A 7 21.23 7.52 -0.29
C LYS A 7 19.86 7.31 -0.94
N ARG A 8 18.94 8.25 -0.74
CA ARG A 8 17.61 8.24 -1.35
C ARG A 8 17.74 8.38 -2.87
N ASN A 9 17.01 7.55 -3.62
CA ASN A 9 16.85 7.71 -5.07
C ASN A 9 15.70 8.69 -5.35
N HIS A 10 16.04 9.86 -5.90
CA HIS A 10 15.10 10.95 -6.20
C HIS A 10 14.56 10.91 -7.65
N ASP A 11 14.78 9.81 -8.38
CA ASP A 11 14.13 9.62 -9.68
C ASP A 11 12.60 9.70 -9.51
N VAL A 12 11.96 10.50 -10.35
CA VAL A 12 10.51 10.72 -10.33
C VAL A 12 9.80 9.52 -10.93
N VAL A 13 8.85 8.93 -10.19
CA VAL A 13 7.99 7.84 -10.68
C VAL A 13 6.63 8.33 -11.12
N VAL A 14 6.06 9.31 -10.41
CA VAL A 14 4.78 9.94 -10.78
C VAL A 14 4.89 11.44 -10.59
N ASN A 15 4.68 12.19 -11.67
CA ASN A 15 4.70 13.65 -11.63
C ASN A 15 3.49 14.20 -10.91
N ASN A 16 3.68 15.28 -10.14
CA ASN A 16 2.63 16.00 -9.41
C ASN A 16 1.72 15.08 -8.58
N PHE A 17 2.28 14.02 -7.98
CA PHE A 17 1.50 13.06 -7.20
C PHE A 17 0.85 13.72 -5.98
N PHE A 18 1.59 14.56 -5.25
CA PHE A 18 1.16 15.23 -4.02
C PHE A 18 0.80 16.72 -4.22
N GLY A 19 0.75 17.20 -5.46
CA GLY A 19 0.62 18.64 -5.76
C GLY A 19 1.56 19.13 -6.87
N GLU A 20 1.37 20.37 -7.31
CA GLU A 20 2.23 21.00 -8.31
C GLU A 20 3.71 20.96 -7.90
N GLY A 21 4.55 20.34 -8.73
CA GLY A 21 5.98 20.15 -8.49
C GLY A 21 6.33 19.14 -7.38
N LYS A 22 5.33 18.51 -6.74
CA LYS A 22 5.51 17.54 -5.67
C LYS A 22 5.29 16.13 -6.20
N ASN A 23 6.38 15.56 -6.70
CA ASN A 23 6.39 14.25 -7.33
C ASN A 23 6.42 13.12 -6.29
N LEU A 24 5.99 11.94 -6.70
CA LEU A 24 6.35 10.70 -6.03
C LEU A 24 7.71 10.25 -6.58
N GLU A 25 8.66 9.98 -5.68
CA GLU A 25 10.03 9.61 -6.01
C GLU A 25 10.31 8.14 -5.65
N MET A 26 11.26 7.50 -6.34
CA MET A 26 11.61 6.09 -6.17
C MET A 26 11.87 5.67 -4.71
N TRP A 27 12.49 6.53 -3.90
CA TRP A 27 12.79 6.20 -2.49
C TRP A 27 11.54 6.07 -1.60
N GLN A 28 10.40 6.58 -2.05
CA GLN A 28 9.14 6.55 -1.31
C GLN A 28 8.34 5.27 -1.56
N LEU A 29 8.78 4.42 -2.49
CA LEU A 29 8.11 3.15 -2.79
C LEU A 29 8.50 2.06 -1.79
N GLY A 30 7.55 1.17 -1.52
CA GLY A 30 7.67 0.04 -0.62
C GLY A 30 7.85 0.40 0.86
N TRP A 31 8.30 -0.60 1.63
CA TRP A 31 8.48 -0.48 3.07
C TRP A 31 9.55 0.54 3.43
N GLN A 32 9.12 1.58 4.15
CA GLN A 32 9.99 2.66 4.61
C GLN A 32 10.93 2.18 5.72
N PRO A 33 12.06 2.88 5.96
CA PRO A 33 13.00 2.53 7.03
C PRO A 33 12.36 2.39 8.41
N GLU A 34 11.32 3.18 8.68
CA GLU A 34 10.51 3.16 9.89
C GLU A 34 9.83 1.79 10.08
N ASN A 35 9.12 1.30 9.06
CA ASN A 35 8.44 0.00 9.10
C ASN A 35 9.40 -1.15 9.40
N ARG A 36 10.59 -1.10 8.80
CA ARG A 36 11.66 -2.10 8.99
C ARG A 36 12.21 -2.07 10.40
N ARG A 37 12.36 -0.88 10.99
CA ARG A 37 12.82 -0.72 12.39
C ARG A 37 11.78 -1.20 13.38
N GLU A 38 10.52 -0.85 13.18
CA GLU A 38 9.40 -1.23 14.07
C GLU A 38 9.21 -2.73 14.12
N THR A 39 9.18 -3.38 12.95
CA THR A 39 9.03 -4.85 12.83
C THR A 39 10.35 -5.62 13.00
N LYS A 40 11.47 -4.91 13.11
CA LYS A 40 12.84 -5.48 13.19
C LYS A 40 13.14 -6.45 12.05
N SER A 41 12.61 -6.18 10.86
CA SER A 41 12.72 -7.05 9.68
C SER A 41 13.03 -6.25 8.42
N SER A 42 13.86 -6.81 7.54
CA SER A 42 14.03 -6.35 6.17
C SER A 42 13.23 -7.20 5.15
N VAL A 43 12.63 -8.30 5.59
CA VAL A 43 11.85 -9.22 4.75
C VAL A 43 10.42 -8.71 4.62
N SER A 44 10.01 -8.36 3.41
CA SER A 44 8.70 -7.75 3.12
C SER A 44 7.53 -8.57 3.67
N LYS A 45 7.53 -9.89 3.46
CA LYS A 45 6.49 -10.79 4.02
C LYS A 45 6.35 -10.61 5.53
N LYS A 46 7.45 -10.63 6.27
CA LYS A 46 7.42 -10.49 7.73
C LYS A 46 6.91 -9.12 8.18
N ILE A 47 7.28 -8.05 7.47
CA ILE A 47 6.79 -6.69 7.77
C ILE A 47 5.27 -6.66 7.58
N PHE A 48 4.80 -7.15 6.44
CA PHE A 48 3.38 -7.25 6.13
C PHE A 48 2.62 -8.08 7.18
N GLN A 49 3.11 -9.26 7.52
CA GLN A 49 2.48 -10.14 8.50
C GLN A 49 2.37 -9.48 9.87
N SER A 50 3.44 -8.84 10.34
CA SER A 50 3.43 -8.16 11.64
C SER A 50 2.41 -7.03 11.73
N TYR A 51 2.19 -6.25 10.66
CA TYR A 51 1.17 -5.20 10.67
C TYR A 51 -0.23 -5.75 10.39
N ILE A 52 -0.39 -6.51 9.31
CA ILE A 52 -1.70 -6.77 8.71
C ILE A 52 -2.29 -8.08 9.23
N GLU A 53 -1.56 -9.20 9.13
CA GLU A 53 -2.11 -10.52 9.47
C GLU A 53 -2.10 -10.80 10.99
N GLU A 54 -1.05 -10.36 11.69
CA GLU A 54 -0.91 -10.52 13.14
C GLU A 54 -1.47 -9.31 13.90
N GLY A 55 -1.24 -8.10 13.38
CA GLY A 55 -1.66 -6.84 14.00
C GLY A 55 -3.11 -6.45 13.70
N GLY A 56 -3.70 -6.99 12.63
CA GLY A 56 -5.04 -6.61 12.19
C GLY A 56 -5.15 -5.17 11.69
N PHE A 57 -4.02 -4.52 11.36
CA PHE A 57 -4.04 -3.15 10.86
C PHE A 57 -4.53 -3.09 9.42
N ASN A 58 -5.28 -2.05 9.11
CA ASN A 58 -5.76 -1.77 7.78
C ASN A 58 -4.67 -1.07 6.97
N MET A 59 -4.68 -1.23 5.65
CA MET A 59 -3.66 -0.64 4.78
C MET A 59 -4.26 -0.02 3.53
N ILE A 60 -3.76 1.16 3.17
CA ILE A 60 -4.01 1.81 1.87
C ILE A 60 -2.67 1.96 1.15
N PHE A 61 -2.63 1.60 -0.13
CA PHE A 61 -1.46 1.80 -0.96
C PHE A 61 -1.83 2.21 -2.39
N TYR A 62 -0.96 2.98 -3.02
CA TYR A 62 -1.04 3.33 -4.44
C TYR A 62 -0.07 2.46 -5.22
N TYR A 63 -0.56 1.63 -6.13
CA TYR A 63 0.29 0.79 -6.98
C TYR A 63 0.66 1.55 -8.26
N VAL A 64 1.95 1.79 -8.47
CA VAL A 64 2.44 2.57 -9.62
C VAL A 64 2.18 1.81 -10.93
N GLY A 65 2.26 0.48 -10.92
CA GLY A 65 2.11 -0.37 -12.11
C GLY A 65 0.81 -0.18 -12.89
N ASP A 66 -0.29 0.12 -12.20
CA ASP A 66 -1.59 0.40 -12.84
C ASP A 66 -2.20 1.77 -12.47
N GLY A 67 -1.53 2.48 -11.56
CA GLY A 67 -1.90 3.80 -11.09
C GLY A 67 -3.18 3.86 -10.26
N ASN A 68 -3.54 2.82 -9.52
CA ASN A 68 -4.73 2.80 -8.66
C ASN A 68 -4.40 2.70 -7.17
N PHE A 69 -5.36 3.11 -6.35
CA PHE A 69 -5.35 2.91 -4.91
C PHE A 69 -6.05 1.62 -4.53
N TYR A 70 -5.47 0.92 -3.58
CA TYR A 70 -5.95 -0.35 -3.06
C TYR A 70 -6.06 -0.29 -1.55
N GLY A 71 -7.05 -1.00 -1.01
CA GLY A 71 -7.31 -1.13 0.41
C GLY A 71 -7.27 -2.58 0.87
N ILE A 72 -6.79 -2.80 2.10
CA ILE A 72 -6.90 -4.04 2.86
C ILE A 72 -7.54 -3.69 4.20
N HIS A 73 -8.73 -4.21 4.47
CA HIS A 73 -9.47 -3.95 5.72
C HIS A 73 -9.32 -5.16 6.66
N ALA A 74 -8.12 -5.33 7.22
CA ALA A 74 -7.74 -6.52 7.96
C ALA A 74 -8.42 -6.67 9.34
N GLU A 75 -9.08 -5.63 9.86
CA GLU A 75 -9.90 -5.75 11.07
C GLU A 75 -11.16 -6.61 10.84
N ASN A 76 -11.58 -6.77 9.59
CA ASN A 76 -12.72 -7.60 9.21
C ASN A 76 -12.30 -9.03 8.92
N CYS A 77 -13.21 -9.98 9.18
CA CYS A 77 -13.10 -11.31 8.60
C CYS A 77 -14.44 -11.80 8.02
N PRO A 78 -14.49 -12.27 6.75
CA PRO A 78 -13.40 -12.34 5.76
C PRO A 78 -12.77 -10.98 5.43
N ILE A 79 -11.45 -10.96 5.18
CA ILE A 79 -10.67 -9.74 4.93
C ILE A 79 -10.96 -9.28 3.50
N PRO A 80 -11.60 -8.12 3.30
CA PRO A 80 -11.80 -7.57 1.97
C PRO A 80 -10.52 -6.88 1.49
N VAL A 81 -10.16 -7.17 0.26
CA VAL A 81 -9.13 -6.46 -0.50
C VAL A 81 -9.81 -5.86 -1.72
N PHE A 82 -9.66 -4.56 -1.92
CA PHE A 82 -10.47 -3.80 -2.88
C PHE A 82 -9.64 -2.71 -3.56
N ARG A 83 -10.16 -2.23 -4.69
CA ARG A 83 -9.60 -1.12 -5.43
C ARG A 83 -10.53 0.07 -5.33
N PHE A 84 -10.06 1.17 -4.76
CA PHE A 84 -10.84 2.39 -4.67
C PHE A 84 -11.18 2.92 -6.06
N ARG A 85 -12.44 3.31 -6.26
CA ARG A 85 -12.80 4.17 -7.39
C ARG A 85 -12.11 5.53 -7.22
N LYS A 86 -11.49 5.98 -8.30
CA LYS A 86 -10.88 7.32 -8.36
C LYS A 86 -11.95 8.40 -8.31
N GLU A 87 -11.74 9.35 -7.42
CA GLU A 87 -12.47 10.61 -7.39
C GLU A 87 -11.85 11.62 -8.37
N ALA A 88 -12.60 12.68 -8.69
CA ALA A 88 -12.04 13.81 -9.41
C ALA A 88 -11.05 14.54 -8.50
N GLY A 89 -9.79 14.63 -8.94
CA GLY A 89 -8.71 15.28 -8.21
C GLY A 89 -7.78 16.02 -9.17
N GLU A 90 -7.21 17.14 -8.71
CA GLU A 90 -6.21 17.89 -9.48
C GLU A 90 -4.89 17.09 -9.54
N TYR A 91 -4.57 16.40 -8.46
CA TYR A 91 -3.39 15.55 -8.32
C TYR A 91 -3.77 14.10 -8.09
N VAL A 92 -2.80 13.19 -8.30
CA VAL A 92 -3.07 11.74 -8.18
C VAL A 92 -3.49 11.37 -6.76
N TYR A 93 -2.83 11.93 -5.74
CA TYR A 93 -3.17 11.67 -4.34
C TYR A 93 -4.62 12.07 -3.99
N ASP A 94 -5.12 13.17 -4.57
CA ASP A 94 -6.49 13.65 -4.34
C ASP A 94 -7.55 12.69 -4.89
N GLN A 95 -7.18 11.79 -5.81
CA GLN A 95 -8.10 10.81 -6.39
C GLN A 95 -8.52 9.74 -5.38
N LEU A 96 -7.84 9.63 -4.23
CA LEU A 96 -8.32 8.83 -3.09
C LEU A 96 -9.51 9.51 -2.40
N GLY A 97 -9.61 10.83 -2.47
CA GLY A 97 -10.61 11.63 -1.74
C GLY A 97 -10.42 11.56 -0.22
N ASP A 98 -11.52 11.66 0.51
CA ASP A 98 -11.57 11.53 1.97
C ASP A 98 -11.77 10.07 2.44
N ARG A 99 -11.63 9.09 1.52
CA ARG A 99 -11.95 7.69 1.81
C ARG A 99 -10.88 7.03 2.67
N ASP A 100 -11.32 6.14 3.55
CA ASP A 100 -10.46 5.20 4.26
C ASP A 100 -10.82 3.74 3.97
N THR A 101 -10.22 2.79 4.70
CA THR A 101 -10.45 1.36 4.46
C THR A 101 -11.86 0.87 4.80
N HIS A 102 -12.72 1.69 5.40
CA HIS A 102 -14.13 1.40 5.67
C HIS A 102 -15.07 1.89 4.54
N ASP A 103 -14.54 2.68 3.59
CA ASP A 103 -15.33 3.36 2.56
C ASP A 103 -15.23 2.67 1.19
N TYR A 104 -15.46 1.35 1.16
CA TYR A 104 -15.52 0.57 -0.08
C TYR A 104 -16.91 0.03 -0.37
N TYR A 105 -17.20 -0.15 -1.66
CA TYR A 105 -18.43 -0.74 -2.15
C TYR A 105 -18.22 -2.19 -2.61
N GLU A 106 -19.28 -3.00 -2.65
CA GLU A 106 -19.20 -4.42 -3.03
C GLU A 106 -18.55 -4.61 -4.41
N GLU A 107 -18.83 -3.72 -5.36
CA GLU A 107 -18.25 -3.76 -6.71
C GLU A 107 -16.76 -3.40 -6.78
N GLU A 108 -16.19 -2.83 -5.72
CA GLU A 108 -14.77 -2.49 -5.61
C GLU A 108 -13.93 -3.64 -5.07
N ILE A 109 -14.59 -4.65 -4.47
CA ILE A 109 -13.95 -5.81 -3.86
C ILE A 109 -13.34 -6.70 -4.94
N LEU A 110 -12.05 -6.99 -4.77
CA LEU A 110 -11.29 -7.92 -5.60
C LEU A 110 -11.19 -9.30 -4.95
N TYR A 111 -11.04 -9.33 -3.62
CA TYR A 111 -10.94 -10.54 -2.84
C TYR A 111 -11.72 -10.41 -1.53
N MET A 112 -12.34 -11.52 -1.12
CA MET A 112 -12.84 -11.73 0.24
C MET A 112 -12.06 -12.92 0.83
N ILE A 113 -11.01 -12.63 1.58
CA ILE A 113 -10.03 -13.63 2.01
C ILE A 113 -10.50 -14.27 3.33
N PRO A 114 -10.67 -15.60 3.41
CA PRO A 114 -11.04 -16.30 4.64
C PRO A 114 -10.05 -16.06 5.79
N CYS A 115 -10.48 -16.16 7.05
CA CYS A 115 -9.63 -15.86 8.22
C CYS A 115 -8.41 -16.80 8.35
N ASP A 116 -8.49 -17.98 7.75
CA ASP A 116 -7.47 -19.03 7.80
C ASP A 116 -6.53 -19.00 6.58
N GLU A 117 -6.73 -18.05 5.66
CA GLU A 117 -5.87 -17.83 4.50
C GLU A 117 -5.01 -16.58 4.66
N SER A 118 -3.82 -16.60 4.05
CA SER A 118 -2.89 -15.47 4.07
C SER A 118 -3.22 -14.50 2.95
N VAL A 119 -3.41 -13.22 3.30
CA VAL A 119 -3.55 -12.14 2.31
C VAL A 119 -2.30 -12.05 1.44
N TRP A 120 -1.12 -12.25 2.05
CA TRP A 120 0.16 -12.22 1.34
C TRP A 120 0.26 -13.27 0.22
N ASP A 121 -0.23 -14.49 0.49
CA ASP A 121 -0.12 -15.60 -0.45
C ASP A 121 -1.29 -15.65 -1.45
N THR A 122 -2.41 -14.99 -1.15
CA THR A 122 -3.62 -14.99 -2.00
C THR A 122 -3.68 -13.80 -2.98
N VAL A 123 -3.28 -12.60 -2.55
CA VAL A 123 -3.47 -11.39 -3.39
C VAL A 123 -2.53 -11.38 -4.59
N ASN A 124 -3.12 -11.21 -5.76
CA ASN A 124 -2.43 -10.97 -7.02
C ASN A 124 -3.14 -9.87 -7.82
N ILE A 125 -2.39 -8.98 -8.45
CA ILE A 125 -2.92 -7.93 -9.34
C ILE A 125 -2.16 -8.04 -10.66
N ASP A 126 -2.88 -8.26 -11.76
CA ASP A 126 -2.32 -8.40 -13.11
C ASP A 126 -1.13 -9.38 -13.22
N GLY A 127 -1.21 -10.50 -12.52
CA GLY A 127 -0.18 -11.55 -12.51
C GLY A 127 0.99 -11.27 -11.56
N LYS A 128 0.98 -10.14 -10.84
CA LYS A 128 2.02 -9.76 -9.88
C LYS A 128 1.69 -10.21 -8.46
N SER A 129 2.69 -10.77 -7.79
CA SER A 129 2.57 -11.11 -6.36
C SER A 129 2.43 -9.85 -5.51
N LEU A 130 1.84 -9.98 -4.31
CA LEU A 130 1.75 -8.86 -3.38
C LEU A 130 3.13 -8.28 -3.02
N GLU A 131 4.18 -9.10 -3.02
CA GLU A 131 5.55 -8.62 -2.86
C GLU A 131 5.96 -7.64 -3.97
N GLU A 132 5.78 -8.02 -5.24
CA GLU A 132 6.10 -7.17 -6.38
C GLU A 132 5.25 -5.91 -6.39
N ILE A 133 3.96 -6.03 -6.05
CA ILE A 133 3.03 -4.91 -5.96
C ILE A 133 3.51 -3.91 -4.90
N LEU A 134 3.77 -4.37 -3.68
CA LEU A 134 4.14 -3.48 -2.59
C LEU A 134 5.53 -2.86 -2.79
N GLN A 135 6.47 -3.55 -3.44
CA GLN A 135 7.77 -2.97 -3.79
C GLN A 135 7.65 -1.77 -4.74
N ASP A 136 6.63 -1.77 -5.61
CA ASP A 136 6.34 -0.72 -6.57
C ASP A 136 5.08 0.09 -6.19
N SER A 137 4.80 0.16 -4.88
CA SER A 137 3.68 0.93 -4.34
C SER A 137 4.14 2.00 -3.37
N TYR A 138 3.42 3.13 -3.35
CA TYR A 138 3.48 4.07 -2.26
C TYR A 138 2.50 3.65 -1.17
N ILE A 139 2.99 3.31 0.02
CA ILE A 139 2.12 2.97 1.16
C ILE A 139 1.58 4.27 1.73
N VAL A 140 0.29 4.50 1.56
CA VAL A 140 -0.41 5.73 1.96
C VAL A 140 -0.62 5.74 3.46
N ASN A 141 -1.14 4.65 4.01
CA ASN A 141 -1.47 4.53 5.43
C ASN A 141 -1.44 3.06 5.89
N ILE A 142 -1.09 2.86 7.17
CA ILE A 142 -1.27 1.64 7.94
C ILE A 142 -1.85 2.07 9.29
N SER A 143 -3.07 1.64 9.63
CA SER A 143 -3.80 2.13 10.82
C SER A 143 -4.68 1.09 11.47
#